data_AF-A0A2C6CQC3-F1
#
_entry.id   AF-A0A2C6CQC3-F1
#
_cell.length_a   1.000
_cell.length_b   1.000
_cell.length_c   1.000
_cell.angle_alpha   90.00
_cell.angle_beta   90.00
_cell.angle_gamma   90.00
#
_symmetry.space_group_name_H-M   'P 1'
#
loop_
_entity.id
_entity.type
_entity.pdbx_description
1 polymer ?
#
loop_
_entity_poly.entity_id
_entity_poly.type
_entity_poly.pdbx_seq_one_letter_code
_entity_poly.pdbx_strand_id
1 'polypeptide(L)'
;MENKAHISNAIKEFWGSRLGGSGVRSGKTLDGFICIFENIIKNSGLSDVQIHTSKQASQLPGYFRPHKSWDLVAISNGRLIAAIELKSQVGSIGNNFNNRTEEVLGSGVDLHTAIEESAFGLDAEIFTGYLIVLEDSDKTRGPAKISMNYFPVMRGFLADEKIRDSEYLPDESGKYPRVQGLSYVERYDLLCKRLMLKNLYTAAALVLADEGRANEGSYRSCTPQTSIDAFLTKLENHCKLVASYNN
;
A
#
# COMPACT_ATOMS: atom_id res chain seq x y z
N MET A 1 -6.92 -19.72 8.16
CA MET A 1 -7.57 -20.40 7.00
C MET A 1 -8.72 -19.58 6.45
N GLU A 2 -9.54 -18.95 7.30
CA GLU A 2 -10.65 -18.07 6.92
C GLU A 2 -10.22 -16.85 6.07
N ASN A 3 -9.20 -16.10 6.52
CA ASN A 3 -8.70 -14.93 5.77
C ASN A 3 -8.26 -15.26 4.33
N LYS A 4 -7.65 -16.44 4.10
CA LYS A 4 -7.19 -16.85 2.76
C LYS A 4 -8.33 -16.98 1.77
N ALA A 5 -9.47 -17.53 2.21
CA ALA A 5 -10.67 -17.64 1.36
C ALA A 5 -11.26 -16.27 1.04
N HIS A 6 -11.34 -15.38 2.04
CA HIS A 6 -11.81 -14.00 1.83
C HIS A 6 -10.90 -13.21 0.89
N ILE A 7 -9.58 -13.28 1.05
CA ILE A 7 -8.63 -12.61 0.15
C ILE A 7 -8.78 -13.17 -1.28
N SER A 8 -8.88 -14.48 -1.44
CA SER A 8 -9.09 -15.10 -2.75
C SER A 8 -10.39 -14.58 -3.40
N ASN A 9 -11.48 -14.48 -2.65
CA ASN A 9 -12.73 -13.91 -3.16
C ASN A 9 -12.60 -12.42 -3.51
N ALA A 10 -11.91 -11.61 -2.70
CA ALA A 10 -11.64 -10.21 -3.01
C ALA A 10 -10.84 -10.04 -4.31
N ILE A 11 -9.93 -10.97 -4.62
CA ILE A 11 -9.19 -10.99 -5.89
C ILE A 11 -10.10 -11.37 -7.07
N LYS A 12 -11.02 -12.32 -6.90
CA LYS A 12 -12.02 -12.66 -7.93
C LYS A 12 -12.91 -11.44 -8.24
N GLU A 13 -13.36 -10.75 -7.20
CA GLU A 13 -14.16 -9.53 -7.33
C GLU A 13 -13.36 -8.41 -8.02
N PHE A 14 -12.09 -8.21 -7.63
CA PHE A 14 -11.18 -7.26 -8.26
C PHE A 14 -11.08 -7.48 -9.77
N TRP A 15 -10.80 -8.72 -10.19
CA TRP A 15 -10.69 -9.04 -11.61
C TRP A 15 -12.03 -9.02 -12.34
N GLY A 16 -13.09 -9.57 -11.75
CA GLY A 16 -14.43 -9.54 -12.35
C GLY A 16 -14.92 -8.12 -12.61
N SER A 17 -14.66 -7.21 -11.67
CA SER A 17 -14.97 -5.78 -11.76
C SER A 17 -14.16 -5.07 -12.87
N ARG A 18 -12.89 -5.45 -13.05
CA ARG A 18 -12.02 -4.89 -14.11
C ARG A 18 -12.36 -5.42 -15.49
N LEU A 19 -12.49 -6.74 -15.64
CA LEU A 19 -12.76 -7.41 -16.92
C LEU A 19 -14.19 -7.13 -17.41
N GLY A 20 -15.15 -6.96 -16.49
CA GLY A 20 -16.53 -6.58 -16.79
C GLY A 20 -16.73 -5.11 -17.17
N GLY A 21 -15.70 -4.26 -17.12
CA GLY A 21 -15.72 -2.87 -17.60
C GLY A 21 -16.49 -1.84 -16.75
N SER A 22 -17.35 -2.27 -15.82
CA SER A 22 -18.19 -1.40 -14.96
C SER A 22 -17.47 -0.91 -13.69
N GLY A 23 -16.44 -1.63 -13.24
CA GLY A 23 -15.74 -1.39 -11.98
C GLY A 23 -14.68 -0.29 -12.00
N VAL A 24 -13.95 -0.19 -13.11
CA VAL A 24 -12.76 0.69 -13.19
C VAL A 24 -13.15 2.17 -13.07
N ARG A 25 -14.31 2.55 -13.64
CA ARG A 25 -14.80 3.94 -13.59
C ARG A 25 -15.53 4.27 -12.29
N SER A 26 -16.02 3.27 -11.57
CA SER A 26 -16.75 3.46 -10.31
C SER A 26 -15.85 3.43 -9.07
N GLY A 27 -14.56 3.09 -9.22
CA GLY A 27 -13.60 3.03 -8.10
C GLY A 27 -13.75 1.79 -7.21
N LYS A 28 -14.73 0.92 -7.50
CA LYS A 28 -15.15 -0.20 -6.64
C LYS A 28 -14.35 -1.49 -6.80
N THR A 29 -13.18 -1.42 -7.44
CA THR A 29 -12.40 -2.64 -7.72
C THR A 29 -11.82 -3.27 -6.45
N LEU A 30 -11.78 -2.56 -5.32
CA LEU A 30 -11.13 -3.00 -4.09
C LEU A 30 -12.10 -3.17 -2.91
N ASP A 31 -13.41 -3.12 -3.15
CA ASP A 31 -14.45 -3.24 -2.12
C ASP A 31 -14.31 -4.54 -1.32
N GLY A 32 -13.94 -5.66 -1.96
CA GLY A 32 -13.68 -6.92 -1.27
C GLY A 32 -12.59 -6.82 -0.19
N PHE A 33 -11.54 -6.03 -0.41
CA PHE A 33 -10.51 -5.79 0.60
C PHE A 33 -10.99 -4.86 1.71
N ILE A 34 -11.79 -3.84 1.37
CA ILE A 34 -12.45 -2.98 2.35
C ILE A 34 -13.29 -3.84 3.31
N CYS A 35 -14.15 -4.72 2.77
CA CYS A 35 -14.96 -5.65 3.56
C CYS A 35 -14.15 -6.51 4.53
N ILE A 36 -12.97 -7.01 4.10
CA ILE A 36 -12.07 -7.78 4.98
C ILE A 36 -11.60 -6.92 6.16
N PHE A 37 -11.15 -5.69 5.89
CA PHE A 37 -10.69 -4.77 6.93
C PHE A 37 -11.83 -4.39 7.89
N GLU A 38 -13.03 -4.11 7.37
CA GLU A 38 -14.19 -3.82 8.19
C GLU A 38 -14.51 -4.96 9.17
N ASN A 39 -14.49 -6.20 8.68
CA ASN A 39 -14.78 -7.37 9.49
C ASN A 39 -13.75 -7.54 10.61
N ILE A 40 -12.46 -7.35 10.31
CA ILE A 40 -11.40 -7.41 11.34
C ILE A 40 -11.61 -6.35 12.41
N ILE A 41 -11.88 -5.10 12.01
CA ILE A 41 -12.07 -3.99 12.94
C ILE A 41 -13.32 -4.22 13.81
N LYS A 42 -14.46 -4.59 13.20
CA LYS A 42 -15.72 -4.87 13.93
C LYS A 42 -15.60 -6.03 14.91
N ASN A 43 -14.80 -7.05 14.58
CA ASN A 43 -14.64 -8.25 15.41
C ASN A 43 -13.47 -8.16 16.41
N SER A 44 -12.81 -7.00 16.54
CA SER A 44 -11.64 -6.81 17.41
C SER A 44 -11.97 -6.55 18.88
N GLY A 45 -13.25 -6.38 19.22
CA GLY A 45 -13.69 -6.08 20.59
C GLY A 45 -13.75 -4.59 20.94
N LEU A 46 -13.52 -3.70 19.98
CA LEU A 46 -13.71 -2.25 20.14
C LEU A 46 -15.21 -1.91 20.39
N SER A 47 -15.47 -0.98 21.31
CA SER A 47 -16.81 -0.43 21.57
C SER A 47 -17.13 0.77 20.67
N ASP A 48 -18.40 1.01 20.39
CA ASP A 48 -18.88 2.16 19.60
C ASP A 48 -18.09 2.40 18.29
N VAL A 49 -17.82 1.30 17.56
CA VAL A 49 -17.07 1.35 16.30
C VAL A 49 -17.95 1.92 15.18
N GLN A 50 -17.43 2.95 14.53
CA GLN A 50 -17.97 3.53 13.32
C GLN A 50 -16.94 3.38 12.20
N ILE A 51 -17.35 2.80 11.07
CA ILE A 51 -16.48 2.64 9.90
C ILE A 51 -17.05 3.47 8.75
N HIS A 52 -16.20 4.29 8.16
CA HIS A 52 -16.53 5.23 7.09
C HIS A 52 -15.72 4.93 5.84
N THR A 53 -16.41 4.67 4.74
CA THR A 53 -15.82 4.34 3.43
C THR A 53 -16.30 5.27 2.31
N SER A 54 -17.22 6.20 2.62
CA SER A 54 -17.68 7.21 1.66
C SER A 54 -16.75 8.42 1.69
N LYS A 55 -16.53 9.03 0.52
CA LYS A 55 -15.61 10.17 0.35
C LYS A 55 -15.82 11.31 1.36
N GLN A 56 -17.07 11.61 1.71
CA GLN A 56 -17.42 12.70 2.63
C GLN A 56 -17.22 12.30 4.09
N ALA A 57 -17.54 11.06 4.46
CA ALA A 57 -17.42 10.59 5.83
C ALA A 57 -15.99 10.15 6.21
N SER A 58 -15.14 9.84 5.22
CA SER A 58 -13.75 9.41 5.43
C SER A 58 -12.73 10.53 5.34
N GLN A 59 -13.15 11.79 5.52
CA GLN A 59 -12.25 12.94 5.51
C GLN A 59 -11.52 13.07 6.84
N LEU A 60 -10.19 13.10 6.77
CA LEU A 60 -9.32 13.39 7.92
C LEU A 60 -8.58 14.71 7.67
N PRO A 61 -8.35 15.53 8.72
CA PRO A 61 -7.42 16.66 8.67
C PRO A 61 -6.07 16.26 8.07
N GLY A 62 -5.54 17.14 7.21
CA GLY A 62 -4.14 17.09 6.76
C GLY A 62 -3.37 18.28 7.33
N TYR A 63 -2.05 18.17 7.35
CA TYR A 63 -1.18 19.29 7.75
C TYR A 63 -0.92 20.24 6.58
N PHE A 64 -0.63 19.70 5.39
CA PHE A 64 -0.28 20.49 4.21
C PHE A 64 -1.50 20.88 3.35
N ARG A 65 -2.69 20.34 3.69
CA ARG A 65 -3.97 20.66 3.05
C ARG A 65 -5.12 20.49 4.04
N PRO A 66 -6.29 21.13 3.83
CA PRO A 66 -7.38 21.10 4.79
C PRO A 66 -7.87 19.69 5.16
N HIS A 67 -7.93 18.76 4.20
CA HIS A 67 -8.30 17.37 4.45
C HIS A 67 -7.88 16.42 3.32
N LYS A 68 -7.85 15.12 3.63
CA LYS A 68 -7.84 14.01 2.66
C LYS A 68 -9.00 13.07 2.93
N SER A 69 -9.68 12.62 1.86
CA SER A 69 -10.56 11.46 1.93
C SER A 69 -9.73 10.17 1.82
N TRP A 70 -9.88 9.29 2.79
CA TRP A 70 -9.27 7.95 2.83
C TRP A 70 -10.26 6.88 2.36
N ASP A 71 -9.77 5.71 1.95
CA ASP A 71 -10.66 4.63 1.47
C ASP A 71 -11.39 3.94 2.63
N LEU A 72 -10.78 3.87 3.82
CA LEU A 72 -11.42 3.44 5.07
C LEU A 72 -10.92 4.27 6.25
N VAL A 73 -11.85 4.79 7.04
CA VAL A 73 -11.61 5.40 8.36
C VAL A 73 -12.40 4.63 9.40
N ALA A 74 -11.76 4.27 10.51
CA ALA A 74 -12.43 3.67 11.66
C ALA A 74 -12.30 4.59 12.88
N ILE A 75 -13.44 4.90 13.49
CA ILE A 75 -13.57 5.67 14.73
C ILE A 75 -14.12 4.74 15.81
N SER A 76 -13.63 4.86 17.05
CA SER A 76 -14.18 4.19 18.22
C SER A 76 -14.17 5.15 19.40
N ASN A 77 -15.30 5.28 20.09
CA ASN A 77 -15.48 6.21 21.22
C ASN A 77 -15.00 7.64 20.90
N GLY A 78 -15.29 8.13 19.70
CA GLY A 78 -14.88 9.47 19.22
C GLY A 78 -13.39 9.64 18.88
N ARG A 79 -12.59 8.57 18.91
CA ARG A 79 -11.15 8.59 18.57
C ARG A 79 -10.87 7.90 17.25
N LEU A 80 -9.92 8.44 16.48
CA LEU A 80 -9.44 7.80 15.25
C LEU A 80 -8.62 6.55 15.58
N ILE A 81 -9.05 5.40 15.06
CA ILE A 81 -8.39 4.11 15.29
C ILE A 81 -7.57 3.68 14.08
N ALA A 82 -8.11 3.85 12.87
CA ALA A 82 -7.43 3.47 11.65
C ALA A 82 -7.76 4.39 10.47
N ALA A 83 -6.76 4.64 9.63
CA ALA A 83 -6.88 5.28 8.33
C ALA A 83 -6.16 4.41 7.29
N ILE A 84 -6.89 3.89 6.31
CA ILE A 84 -6.37 2.93 5.33
C ILE A 84 -6.64 3.43 3.91
N GLU A 85 -5.59 3.43 3.09
CA GLU A 85 -5.65 3.74 1.66
C GLU A 85 -5.40 2.46 0.85
N LEU A 86 -6.22 2.24 -0.17
CA LEU A 86 -6.13 1.12 -1.09
C LEU A 86 -5.91 1.65 -2.50
N LYS A 87 -4.98 1.03 -3.23
CA LYS A 87 -4.71 1.33 -4.63
C LYS A 87 -4.57 0.04 -5.41
N SER A 88 -4.69 0.17 -6.73
CA SER A 88 -4.34 -0.90 -7.65
C SER A 88 -3.61 -0.38 -8.88
N GLN A 89 -2.87 -1.27 -9.53
CA GLN A 89 -2.09 -0.99 -10.72
C GLN A 89 -2.14 -2.17 -11.69
N VAL A 90 -2.72 -1.95 -12.87
CA VAL A 90 -2.87 -2.92 -13.97
C VAL A 90 -2.47 -2.22 -15.28
N GLY A 91 -1.79 -2.92 -16.19
CA GLY A 91 -1.42 -2.39 -17.51
C GLY A 91 -0.20 -1.44 -17.58
N SER A 92 -0.41 -0.12 -17.69
CA SER A 92 0.68 0.85 -17.94
C SER A 92 1.50 1.11 -16.68
N ILE A 93 2.55 0.33 -16.42
CA ILE A 93 3.21 0.35 -15.10
C ILE A 93 4.19 1.52 -14.91
N GLY A 94 4.96 1.90 -15.93
CA GLY A 94 6.08 2.85 -15.78
C GLY A 94 5.65 4.23 -15.28
N ASN A 95 4.79 4.93 -16.04
CA ASN A 95 4.31 6.26 -15.65
C ASN A 95 3.51 6.22 -14.34
N ASN A 96 2.77 5.14 -14.11
CA ASN A 96 1.90 5.04 -12.96
C ASN A 96 2.65 4.69 -11.66
N PHE A 97 3.80 4.01 -11.71
CA PHE A 97 4.60 3.72 -10.52
C PHE A 97 5.05 5.02 -9.82
N ASN A 98 5.57 5.99 -10.57
CA ASN A 98 6.03 7.25 -10.02
C ASN A 98 4.87 8.05 -9.41
N ASN A 99 3.75 8.19 -10.14
CA ASN A 99 2.55 8.85 -9.63
C ASN A 99 2.06 8.20 -8.33
N ARG A 100 2.01 6.86 -8.29
CA ARG A 100 1.57 6.12 -7.10
C ARG A 100 2.51 6.31 -5.91
N THR A 101 3.81 6.39 -6.19
CA THR A 101 4.84 6.68 -5.18
C THR A 101 4.66 8.07 -4.59
N GLU A 102 4.45 9.09 -5.43
CA GLU A 102 4.20 10.47 -4.96
C GLU A 102 2.91 10.58 -4.15
N GLU A 103 1.82 9.97 -4.61
CA GLU A 103 0.52 9.98 -3.91
C GLU A 103 0.60 9.37 -2.51
N VAL A 104 1.24 8.20 -2.38
CA VAL A 104 1.34 7.50 -1.09
C VAL A 104 2.32 8.20 -0.15
N LEU A 105 3.43 8.74 -0.65
CA LEU A 105 4.35 9.54 0.15
C LEU A 105 3.67 10.83 0.63
N GLY A 106 3.01 11.56 -0.26
CA GLY A 106 2.32 12.79 0.08
C GLY A 106 1.20 12.55 1.10
N SER A 107 0.40 11.50 0.93
CA SER A 107 -0.66 11.16 1.88
C SER A 107 -0.12 10.70 3.24
N GLY A 108 0.96 9.90 3.24
CA GLY A 108 1.60 9.43 4.45
C GLY A 108 2.23 10.57 5.25
N VAL A 109 3.00 11.44 4.60
CA VAL A 109 3.63 12.61 5.25
C VAL A 109 2.57 13.57 5.79
N ASP A 110 1.53 13.87 5.01
CA ASP A 110 0.45 14.78 5.39
C ASP A 110 -0.31 14.31 6.64
N LEU A 111 -0.65 13.02 6.72
CA LEU A 111 -1.30 12.46 7.91
C LEU A 111 -0.33 12.32 9.07
N HIS A 112 0.90 11.87 8.83
CA HIS A 112 1.91 11.71 9.87
C HIS A 112 2.18 13.03 10.59
N THR A 113 2.41 14.12 9.84
CA THR A 113 2.62 15.44 10.43
C THR A 113 1.36 15.96 11.12
N ALA A 114 0.15 15.69 10.60
CA ALA A 114 -1.09 16.06 11.31
C ALA A 114 -1.23 15.35 12.67
N ILE A 115 -0.75 14.10 12.78
CA ILE A 115 -0.70 13.35 14.04
C ILE A 115 0.32 13.98 15.00
N GLU A 116 1.53 14.32 14.52
CA GLU A 116 2.57 14.99 15.32
C GLU A 116 2.08 16.34 15.88
N GLU A 117 1.25 17.04 15.12
CA GLU A 117 0.63 18.32 15.49
C GLU A 117 -0.66 18.14 16.30
N SER A 118 -0.90 16.93 16.82
CA SER A 118 -2.00 16.61 17.74
C SER A 118 -3.40 16.85 17.16
N ALA A 119 -3.57 16.83 15.83
CA ALA A 119 -4.86 17.05 15.18
C ALA A 119 -5.93 16.00 15.58
N PHE A 120 -5.50 14.86 16.13
CA PHE A 120 -6.34 13.75 16.57
C PHE A 120 -6.27 13.49 18.09
N GLY A 121 -5.70 14.44 18.86
CA GLY A 121 -5.42 14.30 20.29
C GLY A 121 -3.96 13.95 20.59
N LEU A 122 -3.54 14.18 21.84
CA LEU A 122 -2.13 14.08 22.28
C LEU A 122 -1.57 12.65 22.27
N ASP A 123 -2.44 11.64 22.46
CA ASP A 123 -2.06 10.22 22.57
C ASP A 123 -2.69 9.38 21.45
N ALA A 124 -2.75 9.94 20.23
CA ALA A 124 -3.43 9.30 19.11
C ALA A 124 -2.66 8.07 18.59
N GLU A 125 -3.03 6.88 19.06
CA GLU A 125 -2.53 5.60 18.54
C GLU A 125 -3.34 5.17 17.29
N ILE A 126 -2.94 5.69 16.14
CA ILE A 126 -3.64 5.46 14.88
C ILE A 126 -2.92 4.42 14.03
N PHE A 127 -3.67 3.41 13.56
CA PHE A 127 -3.18 2.50 12.53
C PHE A 127 -3.23 3.17 11.16
N THR A 128 -2.07 3.37 10.52
CA THR A 128 -2.00 3.88 9.16
C THR A 128 -1.68 2.75 8.18
N GLY A 129 -2.61 2.45 7.29
CA GLY A 129 -2.53 1.32 6.36
C GLY A 129 -2.41 1.74 4.90
N TYR A 130 -1.55 1.05 4.14
CA TYR A 130 -1.51 1.12 2.69
C TYR A 130 -1.60 -0.27 2.06
N LEU A 131 -2.53 -0.47 1.12
CA LEU A 131 -2.57 -1.69 0.31
C LEU A 131 -2.47 -1.33 -1.17
N ILE A 132 -1.59 -2.02 -1.89
CA ILE A 132 -1.50 -1.93 -3.35
C ILE A 132 -1.68 -3.31 -3.98
N VAL A 133 -2.69 -3.46 -4.84
CA VAL A 133 -2.85 -4.63 -5.71
C VAL A 133 -2.15 -4.36 -7.04
N LEU A 134 -1.15 -5.15 -7.39
CA LEU A 134 -0.40 -5.04 -8.63
C LEU A 134 -0.67 -6.26 -9.52
N GLU A 135 -0.88 -6.02 -10.81
CA GLU A 135 -0.92 -7.08 -11.81
C GLU A 135 0.39 -7.89 -11.80
N ASP A 136 0.26 -9.20 -11.68
CA ASP A 136 1.36 -10.15 -11.73
C ASP A 136 1.56 -10.66 -13.15
N SER A 137 2.41 -9.98 -13.92
CA SER A 137 2.69 -10.29 -15.32
C SER A 137 4.19 -10.32 -15.57
N ASP A 138 4.61 -10.90 -16.71
CA ASP A 138 6.02 -10.90 -17.10
C ASP A 138 6.59 -9.49 -17.20
N LYS A 139 5.74 -8.51 -17.53
CA LYS A 139 6.11 -7.10 -17.59
C LYS A 139 6.38 -6.49 -16.21
N THR A 140 5.62 -6.84 -15.17
CA THR A 140 5.87 -6.34 -13.81
C THR A 140 7.02 -7.08 -13.12
N ARG A 141 7.25 -8.34 -13.49
CA ARG A 141 8.35 -9.20 -13.00
C ARG A 141 9.69 -8.95 -13.69
N GLY A 142 9.69 -8.45 -14.93
CA GLY A 142 10.91 -8.20 -15.70
C GLY A 142 11.75 -7.03 -15.17
N PRO A 143 13.08 -7.06 -15.36
CA PRO A 143 13.96 -5.98 -14.94
C PRO A 143 13.67 -4.68 -15.71
N ALA A 144 13.77 -3.55 -15.03
CA ALA A 144 13.54 -2.24 -15.64
C ALA A 144 14.87 -1.52 -15.87
N LYS A 145 15.10 -1.07 -17.10
CA LYS A 145 16.30 -0.30 -17.46
C LYS A 145 16.30 1.07 -16.77
N ILE A 146 17.41 1.43 -16.16
CA ILE A 146 17.63 2.74 -15.54
C ILE A 146 18.69 3.50 -16.33
N SER A 147 18.43 4.80 -16.53
CA SER A 147 19.37 5.73 -17.16
C SER A 147 19.56 6.91 -16.21
N MET A 148 20.78 7.09 -15.71
CA MET A 148 21.19 8.25 -14.94
C MET A 148 22.52 8.72 -15.50
N ASN A 149 22.69 10.02 -15.74
CA ASN A 149 23.91 10.53 -16.36
C ASN A 149 24.96 10.86 -15.30
N TYR A 150 24.60 11.66 -14.30
CA TYR A 150 25.60 12.36 -13.47
C TYR A 150 25.78 11.77 -12.08
N PHE A 151 24.90 10.84 -11.69
CA PHE A 151 24.93 10.22 -10.37
C PHE A 151 24.65 8.74 -10.49
N PRO A 152 25.27 7.90 -9.64
CA PRO A 152 24.95 6.50 -9.60
C PRO A 152 23.52 6.31 -9.10
N VAL A 153 22.84 5.30 -9.62
CA VAL A 153 21.60 4.78 -9.05
C VAL A 153 21.74 4.59 -7.53
N MET A 154 20.71 5.02 -6.80
CA MET A 154 20.66 4.86 -5.35
C MET A 154 20.73 3.37 -4.98
N ARG A 155 21.42 3.04 -3.89
CA ARG A 155 21.53 1.66 -3.39
C ARG A 155 20.15 1.01 -3.21
N GLY A 156 20.07 -0.26 -3.60
CA GLY A 156 18.87 -1.09 -3.57
C GLY A 156 17.93 -0.88 -4.75
N PHE A 157 18.40 -0.39 -5.89
CA PHE A 157 17.60 -0.25 -7.11
C PHE A 157 18.21 -0.91 -8.35
N LEU A 158 19.45 -1.41 -8.27
CA LEU A 158 20.06 -2.24 -9.29
C LEU A 158 19.54 -3.68 -9.19
N ALA A 159 19.49 -4.37 -10.33
CA ALA A 159 19.19 -5.80 -10.35
C ALA A 159 20.32 -6.63 -9.71
N ASP A 160 21.57 -6.18 -9.87
CA ASP A 160 22.72 -6.66 -9.11
C ASP A 160 23.34 -5.48 -8.36
N GLU A 161 23.25 -5.47 -7.03
CA GLU A 161 23.83 -4.40 -6.22
C GLU A 161 25.35 -4.53 -6.08
N LYS A 162 25.93 -5.70 -6.35
CA LYS A 162 27.38 -5.92 -6.21
C LYS A 162 28.18 -5.11 -7.22
N ILE A 163 27.60 -4.88 -8.40
CA ILE A 163 28.26 -4.12 -9.47
C ILE A 163 28.29 -2.62 -9.20
N ARG A 164 27.49 -2.11 -8.25
CA ARG A 164 27.26 -0.67 -8.08
C ARG A 164 28.54 0.13 -7.89
N ASP A 165 29.44 -0.40 -7.06
CA ASP A 165 30.65 0.30 -6.63
C ASP A 165 31.91 -0.24 -7.36
N SER A 166 31.76 -1.20 -8.28
CA SER A 166 32.88 -1.88 -8.97
C SER A 166 32.83 -1.78 -10.50
N GLU A 167 31.68 -2.01 -11.13
CA GLU A 167 31.53 -2.08 -12.59
C GLU A 167 30.61 -0.97 -13.13
N TYR A 168 29.62 -0.55 -12.34
CA TYR A 168 28.72 0.54 -12.66
C TYR A 168 29.36 1.91 -12.35
N LEU A 169 30.39 2.24 -13.11
CA LEU A 169 31.19 3.46 -12.95
C LEU A 169 30.92 4.44 -14.11
N PRO A 170 31.15 5.75 -13.92
CA PRO A 170 31.04 6.71 -15.01
C PRO A 170 32.12 6.47 -16.07
N ASP A 171 31.77 6.75 -17.33
CA ASP A 171 32.73 6.76 -18.44
C ASP A 171 33.69 7.96 -18.36
N GLU A 172 34.61 8.07 -19.33
CA GLU A 172 35.57 9.18 -19.42
C GLU A 172 34.90 10.56 -19.50
N SER A 173 33.64 10.63 -19.94
CA SER A 173 32.84 11.86 -19.99
C SER A 173 32.11 12.17 -18.67
N GLY A 174 32.29 11.32 -17.66
CA GLY A 174 31.60 11.42 -16.37
C GLY A 174 30.18 10.87 -16.38
N LYS A 175 29.77 10.15 -17.45
CA LYS A 175 28.40 9.64 -17.59
C LYS A 175 28.28 8.18 -17.16
N TYR A 176 27.29 7.87 -16.32
CA TYR A 176 26.98 6.49 -15.99
C TYR A 176 26.28 5.77 -17.15
N PRO A 177 26.60 4.48 -17.41
CA PRO A 177 25.96 3.70 -18.46
C PRO A 177 24.51 3.37 -18.11
N ARG A 178 23.74 2.89 -19.09
CA ARG A 178 22.43 2.28 -18.80
C ARG A 178 22.63 0.97 -18.05
N VAL A 179 21.83 0.73 -17.03
CA VAL A 179 21.96 -0.45 -16.16
C VAL A 179 20.60 -1.10 -15.93
N GLN A 180 20.61 -2.41 -15.64
CA GLN A 180 19.39 -3.11 -15.24
C GLN A 180 19.09 -2.82 -13.78
N GLY A 181 17.88 -2.35 -13.52
CA GLY A 181 17.35 -2.15 -12.19
C GLY A 181 16.37 -3.22 -11.78
N LEU A 182 15.93 -3.13 -10.53
CA LEU A 182 14.83 -3.91 -9.99
C LEU A 182 13.59 -3.84 -10.88
N SER A 183 12.86 -4.96 -10.93
CA SER A 183 11.54 -5.07 -11.54
C SER A 183 10.52 -4.16 -10.84
N TYR A 184 9.36 -3.94 -11.46
CA TYR A 184 8.33 -3.12 -10.83
C TYR A 184 7.71 -3.79 -9.59
N VAL A 185 7.61 -5.12 -9.58
CA VAL A 185 7.21 -5.88 -8.37
C VAL A 185 8.15 -5.56 -7.21
N GLU A 186 9.46 -5.66 -7.44
CA GLU A 186 10.48 -5.39 -6.42
C GLU A 186 10.50 -3.92 -6.00
N ARG A 187 10.24 -2.98 -6.92
CA ARG A 187 10.13 -1.55 -6.60
C ARG A 187 8.93 -1.23 -5.71
N TYR A 188 7.77 -1.85 -5.95
CA TYR A 188 6.59 -1.69 -5.07
C TYR A 188 6.80 -2.33 -3.70
N ASP A 189 7.46 -3.50 -3.64
CA ASP A 189 7.83 -4.15 -2.38
C ASP A 189 8.80 -3.27 -1.57
N LEU A 190 9.83 -2.73 -2.23
CA LEU A 190 10.77 -1.79 -1.64
C LEU A 190 10.08 -0.50 -1.16
N LEU A 191 9.13 0.03 -1.94
CA LEU A 191 8.32 1.18 -1.54
C LEU A 191 7.56 0.89 -0.25
N CYS A 192 6.81 -0.22 -0.19
CA CYS A 192 6.06 -0.61 1.02
C CYS A 192 6.98 -0.75 2.24
N LYS A 193 8.14 -1.40 2.07
CA LYS A 193 9.15 -1.52 3.13
C LYS A 193 9.65 -0.16 3.62
N ARG A 194 9.94 0.77 2.70
CA ARG A 194 10.44 2.10 3.04
C ARG A 194 9.37 2.98 3.70
N LEU A 195 8.11 2.87 3.26
CA LEU A 195 6.97 3.55 3.90
C LEU A 195 6.84 3.14 5.38
N MET A 196 6.95 1.83 5.66
CA MET A 196 6.95 1.33 7.04
C MET A 196 8.21 1.73 7.81
N LEU A 197 9.39 1.61 7.20
CA LEU A 197 10.67 1.99 7.81
C LEU A 197 10.72 3.48 8.21
N LYS A 198 10.03 4.33 7.44
CA LYS A 198 9.91 5.77 7.71
C LYS A 198 8.75 6.13 8.64
N ASN A 199 8.07 5.14 9.23
CA ASN A 199 6.92 5.32 10.12
C ASN A 199 5.77 6.14 9.50
N LEU A 200 5.71 6.26 8.17
CA LEU A 200 4.57 6.90 7.49
C LEU A 200 3.34 5.98 7.51
N TYR A 201 3.57 4.67 7.51
CA TYR A 201 2.54 3.64 7.54
C TYR A 201 2.88 2.56 8.58
N THR A 202 1.96 2.25 9.49
CA THR A 202 2.07 1.12 10.43
C THR A 202 2.21 -0.21 9.67
N ALA A 203 1.47 -0.36 8.57
CA ALA A 203 1.54 -1.51 7.69
C ALA A 203 1.33 -1.12 6.22
N ALA A 204 2.14 -1.73 5.34
CA ALA A 204 1.98 -1.62 3.89
C ALA A 204 2.02 -3.01 3.25
N ALA A 205 1.03 -3.32 2.40
CA ALA A 205 0.89 -4.60 1.71
C ALA A 205 0.98 -4.47 0.19
N LEU A 206 1.75 -5.37 -0.43
CA LEU A 206 1.78 -5.59 -1.87
C LEU A 206 1.13 -6.93 -2.20
N VAL A 207 -0.01 -6.88 -2.89
CA VAL A 207 -0.71 -8.07 -3.37
C VAL A 207 -0.48 -8.21 -4.87
N LEU A 208 0.15 -9.31 -5.28
CA LEU A 208 0.38 -9.63 -6.68
C LEU A 208 -0.75 -10.52 -7.17
N ALA A 209 -1.53 -10.03 -8.13
CA ALA A 209 -2.73 -10.70 -8.64
C ALA A 209 -2.53 -11.09 -10.11
N ASP A 210 -2.76 -12.35 -10.46
CA ASP A 210 -2.61 -12.85 -11.83
C ASP A 210 -3.95 -12.81 -12.56
N GLU A 211 -4.03 -12.04 -13.65
CA GLU A 211 -5.22 -11.93 -14.50
C GLU A 211 -5.59 -13.28 -15.14
N GLY A 212 -4.59 -14.09 -15.54
CA GLY A 212 -4.80 -15.41 -16.13
C GLY A 212 -5.43 -16.42 -15.17
N ARG A 213 -5.40 -16.12 -13.86
CA ARG A 213 -6.03 -16.92 -12.79
C ARG A 213 -7.11 -16.13 -12.04
N ALA A 214 -7.75 -15.17 -12.71
CA ALA A 214 -8.80 -14.33 -12.15
C ALA A 214 -9.91 -15.14 -11.46
N ASN A 215 -10.42 -16.19 -12.10
CA ASN A 215 -11.51 -17.02 -11.59
C ASN A 215 -11.12 -17.86 -10.36
N GLU A 216 -9.82 -18.13 -10.18
CA GLU A 216 -9.29 -18.85 -9.02
C GLU A 216 -9.10 -17.92 -7.82
N GLY A 217 -9.05 -16.60 -8.03
CA GLY A 217 -8.68 -15.66 -6.98
C GLY A 217 -7.23 -15.82 -6.55
N SER A 218 -6.34 -16.17 -7.49
CA SER A 218 -4.94 -16.43 -7.21
C SER A 218 -4.19 -15.14 -6.92
N TYR A 219 -3.45 -15.14 -5.81
CA TYR A 219 -2.58 -14.04 -5.43
C TYR A 219 -1.31 -14.57 -4.78
N ARG A 220 -0.27 -13.73 -4.76
CA ARG A 220 0.96 -14.00 -4.02
C ARG A 220 1.52 -12.72 -3.39
N SER A 221 2.43 -12.89 -2.46
CA SER A 221 3.21 -11.79 -1.87
C SER A 221 4.60 -11.76 -2.50
N CYS A 222 5.21 -10.56 -2.58
CA CYS A 222 6.62 -10.44 -2.97
C CYS A 222 7.54 -10.91 -1.83
N THR A 223 7.35 -10.35 -0.64
CA THR A 223 8.04 -10.79 0.58
C THR A 223 7.07 -10.96 1.75
N PRO A 224 7.39 -11.77 2.79
CA PRO A 224 6.51 -11.96 3.94
C PRO A 224 6.19 -10.65 4.68
N GLN A 225 7.16 -9.73 4.75
CA GLN A 225 7.03 -8.45 5.46
C GLN A 225 5.93 -7.55 4.87
N THR A 226 5.72 -7.58 3.56
CA THR A 226 4.71 -6.78 2.85
C THR A 226 3.53 -7.65 2.41
N SER A 227 3.34 -8.82 3.02
CA SER A 227 2.22 -9.70 2.71
C SER A 227 0.91 -9.13 3.26
N ILE A 228 -0.20 -9.44 2.60
CA ILE A 228 -1.53 -9.11 3.11
C ILE A 228 -1.78 -9.77 4.48
N ASP A 229 -1.30 -11.00 4.69
CA ASP A 229 -1.45 -11.67 5.99
C ASP A 229 -0.75 -10.92 7.13
N ALA A 230 0.46 -10.40 6.89
CA ALA A 230 1.17 -9.56 7.86
C ALA A 230 0.41 -8.24 8.12
N PHE A 231 -0.17 -7.63 7.09
CA PHE A 231 -1.00 -6.44 7.23
C PHE A 231 -2.24 -6.69 8.09
N LEU A 232 -3.02 -7.74 7.77
CA LEU A 232 -4.23 -8.10 8.51
C LEU A 232 -3.91 -8.40 9.98
N THR A 233 -2.82 -9.14 10.24
CA THR A 233 -2.37 -9.45 11.60
C THR A 233 -2.02 -8.19 12.38
N LYS A 234 -1.31 -7.23 11.77
CA LYS A 234 -0.98 -5.96 12.42
C LYS A 234 -2.23 -5.12 12.71
N LEU A 235 -3.19 -5.07 11.78
CA LEU A 235 -4.46 -4.36 11.97
C LEU A 235 -5.26 -4.97 13.12
N GLU A 236 -5.41 -6.30 13.13
CA GLU A 236 -6.14 -7.01 14.17
C GLU A 236 -5.50 -6.79 15.55
N ASN A 237 -4.17 -6.92 15.65
CA ASN A 237 -3.45 -6.70 16.89
C ASN A 237 -3.56 -5.26 17.39
N HIS A 238 -3.48 -4.28 16.49
CA HIS A 238 -3.68 -2.86 16.82
C HIS A 238 -5.07 -2.65 17.43
N CYS A 239 -6.13 -3.10 16.74
CA CYS A 239 -7.49 -2.91 17.21
C CYS A 239 -7.74 -3.62 18.55
N LYS A 240 -7.22 -4.84 18.75
CA LYS A 240 -7.32 -5.56 20.03
C LYS A 240 -6.59 -4.85 21.17
N LEU A 241 -5.41 -4.29 20.90
CA LEU A 241 -4.66 -3.51 21.89
C LEU A 241 -5.47 -2.28 22.32
N VAL A 242 -5.98 -1.51 21.36
CA VAL A 242 -6.83 -0.34 21.64
C VAL A 242 -8.11 -0.73 22.40
N ALA A 243 -8.74 -1.85 22.06
CA ALA A 243 -9.90 -2.36 22.78
C ALA A 243 -9.58 -2.69 24.25
N SER A 244 -8.37 -3.17 24.54
CA SER A 244 -7.96 -3.52 25.90
C SER A 244 -7.79 -2.33 26.84
N TYR A 245 -7.57 -1.11 26.30
CA TYR A 245 -7.46 0.11 27.11
C TYR A 245 -8.81 0.73 27.48
N ASN A 246 -9.87 0.39 26.74
CA ASN A 246 -11.21 0.98 26.92
C ASN A 246 -12.18 0.06 27.68
N ASN A 247 -11.71 -1.12 28.12
CA ASN A 247 -12.46 -2.06 28.96
C ASN A 247 -12.09 -1.92 30.44
#